data_AF-A0A353FE83-F1
#
_entry.id   AF-A0A353FE83-F1
#
_cell.length_a   1.000
_cell.length_b   1.000
_cell.length_c   1.000
_cell.angle_alpha   90.00
_cell.angle_beta   90.00
_cell.angle_gamma   90.00
#
_symmetry.space_group_name_H-M   'P 1'
#
loop_
_entity.id
_entity.type
_entity.pdbx_description
1 polymer ?
#
loop_
_entity_poly.entity_id
_entity_poly.type
_entity_poly.pdbx_seq_one_letter_code
_entity_poly.pdbx_strand_id
1 'polypeptide(L)'
;MDYLRIALHNLTAKEAYLLRSRIRNQEKKMRLLEVLQQSEAIMSNEELSHAISYGGNLTNLYTLKNRLLNDLVDVKLELNRTETVRTREMIQNIRALVYSKDKSILLRQLKMLQKKCKSLELYAELREVYFCYCLLFRHDQRKLQKYQGLINDANEKQRLTDQLEELFYFRLLVTQDLYYYPNTYVFNSGLQDLQQAWMLCEKLGSKSALFLCLSGELTLYLNHFFEPDKSDEYIRKLNKLSHIYRDPVVADRYPNCSVAIQCLYSRFYYLTDQHKEFRREQKRIEKNIIQVQGHQMFDSSFYFFLYSECLERVETQSYNDLVLFIESILPADYEPSDLTTQVQFEYLLALKEYYRGNYEKSSSILLRSRMYFPFLDVYSGWAAIENILLHICNNILMGYHATIDSDMGLLKRTLSKRRVGKKVSSELRGLLKKLIKNSSIESVENSIHQITKDFSLMKLVKILPDG
;
A
#
# COMPACT_ATOMS: atom_id res chain seq x y z
N MET A 1 17.48 29.09 16.72
CA MET A 1 16.60 29.10 15.53
C MET A 1 15.17 29.36 15.98
N ASP A 2 14.53 30.45 15.55
CA ASP A 2 13.14 30.77 15.92
C ASP A 2 12.14 30.08 14.98
N TYR A 3 11.84 28.81 15.26
CA TYR A 3 10.98 27.95 14.45
C TYR A 3 9.59 28.54 14.20
N LEU A 4 9.04 29.30 15.16
CA LEU A 4 7.74 29.95 15.03
C LEU A 4 7.77 31.00 13.92
N ARG A 5 8.81 31.83 13.86
CA ARG A 5 8.95 32.85 12.82
C ARG A 5 9.05 32.23 11.43
N ILE A 6 9.86 31.18 11.28
CA ILE A 6 10.00 30.45 10.01
C ILE A 6 8.63 29.90 9.59
N ALA A 7 7.90 29.27 10.51
CA ALA A 7 6.57 28.73 10.24
C ALA A 7 5.54 29.81 9.82
N LEU A 8 5.61 31.00 10.43
CA LEU A 8 4.71 32.12 10.14
C LEU A 8 4.99 32.81 8.79
N HIS A 9 6.25 32.89 8.35
CA HIS A 9 6.60 33.42 7.02
C HIS A 9 6.26 32.44 5.88
N ASN A 10 6.21 31.14 6.18
CA ASN A 10 5.84 30.10 5.21
C ASN A 10 4.33 29.85 5.11
N LEU A 11 3.49 30.73 5.69
CA LEU A 11 2.05 30.60 5.58
C LEU A 11 1.55 31.03 4.21
N THR A 12 0.67 30.21 3.63
CA THR A 12 -0.18 30.60 2.51
C THR A 12 -1.12 31.73 2.93
N ALA A 13 -1.59 32.54 1.97
CA ALA A 13 -2.55 33.62 2.23
C ALA A 13 -3.81 33.14 2.96
N LYS A 14 -4.27 31.91 2.69
CA LYS A 14 -5.43 31.30 3.33
C LYS A 14 -5.15 30.90 4.79
N GLU A 15 -3.98 30.32 5.07
CA GLU A 15 -3.54 30.01 6.45
C GLU A 15 -3.40 31.29 7.28
N ALA A 16 -2.77 32.33 6.73
CA ALA A 16 -2.58 33.60 7.40
C ALA A 16 -3.92 34.29 7.72
N TYR A 17 -4.87 34.26 6.78
CA TYR A 17 -6.22 34.80 7.00
C TYR A 17 -6.97 34.08 8.13
N LEU A 18 -6.97 32.75 8.13
CA LEU A 18 -7.64 31.95 9.15
C LEU A 18 -7.00 32.14 10.54
N LEU A 19 -5.66 32.17 10.61
CA LEU A 19 -4.94 32.42 11.85
C LEU A 19 -5.29 33.79 12.43
N ARG A 20 -5.26 34.85 11.60
CA ARG A 20 -5.65 36.22 12.01
C ARG A 20 -7.11 36.28 12.47
N SER A 21 -8.02 35.58 11.78
CA SER A 21 -9.43 35.52 12.18
C SER A 21 -9.61 34.87 13.56
N ARG A 22 -8.91 33.76 13.82
CA ARG A 22 -9.00 33.01 15.09
C ARG A 22 -8.46 33.79 16.28
N ILE A 23 -7.36 34.53 16.10
CA ILE A 23 -6.72 35.29 17.20
C ILE A 23 -7.16 36.76 17.23
N ARG A 24 -8.11 37.19 16.39
CA ARG A 24 -8.51 38.61 16.21
C ARG A 24 -8.80 39.37 17.50
N ASN A 25 -9.37 38.69 18.50
CA ASN A 25 -9.73 39.30 19.79
C ASN A 25 -8.64 39.11 20.88
N GLN A 26 -7.48 38.57 20.52
CA GLN A 26 -6.35 38.30 21.41
C GLN A 26 -5.21 39.27 21.10
N GLU A 27 -5.34 40.51 21.58
CA GLU A 27 -4.48 41.66 21.24
C GLU A 27 -2.97 41.34 21.30
N LYS A 28 -2.50 40.71 22.39
CA LYS A 28 -1.08 40.35 22.53
C LYS A 28 -0.62 39.30 21.51
N LYS A 29 -1.47 38.33 21.15
CA LYS A 29 -1.14 37.33 20.10
C LYS A 29 -1.14 37.95 18.71
N MET A 30 -2.09 38.85 18.43
CA MET A 30 -2.12 39.61 17.16
C MET A 30 -0.86 40.45 17.00
N ARG A 31 -0.47 41.18 18.06
CA ARG A 31 0.75 42.00 18.06
C ARG A 31 2.01 41.15 17.90
N LEU A 32 2.08 39.98 18.54
CA LEU A 32 3.16 39.01 18.34
C LEU A 32 3.21 38.51 16.89
N LEU A 33 2.06 38.16 16.30
CA LEU A 33 1.96 37.73 14.91
C LEU A 33 2.44 38.82 13.95
N GLU A 34 1.98 40.06 14.14
CA GLU A 34 2.36 41.21 13.31
C GLU A 34 3.86 41.49 13.39
N VAL A 35 4.42 41.57 14.59
CA VAL A 35 5.87 41.80 14.80
C VAL A 35 6.71 40.70 14.16
N LEU A 36 6.31 39.44 14.31
CA LEU A 36 7.03 38.30 13.71
C LEU A 36 6.89 38.21 12.18
N GLN A 37 5.81 38.75 11.59
CA GLN A 37 5.60 38.76 10.13
C GLN A 37 6.20 39.99 9.44
N GLN A 38 6.25 41.14 10.11
CA GLN A 38 6.67 42.43 9.52
C GLN A 38 8.16 42.74 9.73
N SER A 39 8.79 42.16 10.76
CA SER A 39 10.20 42.41 11.01
C SER A 39 11.08 41.57 10.06
N GLU A 40 11.91 42.23 9.26
CA GLU A 40 12.91 41.56 8.40
C GLU A 40 14.13 41.08 9.21
N ALA A 41 14.44 41.72 10.35
CA ALA A 41 15.61 41.39 11.18
C ALA A 41 15.26 40.41 12.31
N ILE A 42 16.15 39.46 12.63
CA ILE A 42 15.99 38.51 13.75
C ILE A 42 16.07 39.27 15.08
N MET A 43 14.92 39.49 15.72
CA MET A 43 14.84 40.08 17.06
C MET A 43 15.15 39.03 18.13
N SER A 44 15.88 39.43 19.16
CA SER A 44 16.04 38.66 20.39
C SER A 44 14.71 38.54 21.15
N ASN A 45 14.60 37.55 22.05
CA ASN A 45 13.39 37.38 22.86
C ASN A 45 13.15 38.57 23.82
N GLU A 46 14.18 39.30 24.21
CA GLU A 46 14.06 40.51 25.01
C GLU A 46 13.44 41.65 24.20
N GLU A 47 13.98 41.92 23.00
CA GLU A 47 13.41 42.91 22.07
C GLU A 47 11.97 42.56 21.70
N LEU A 48 11.68 41.28 21.46
CA LEU A 48 10.34 40.78 21.16
C LEU A 48 9.38 40.98 22.33
N SER A 49 9.85 40.72 23.57
CA SER A 49 9.07 40.93 24.80
C SER A 49 8.72 42.41 25.01
N HIS A 50 9.66 43.31 24.70
CA HIS A 50 9.41 44.76 24.72
C HIS A 50 8.43 45.19 23.62
N ALA A 51 8.60 44.71 22.39
CA ALA A 51 7.74 45.04 21.25
C ALA A 51 6.26 44.67 21.46
N ILE A 52 5.99 43.61 22.23
CA ILE A 52 4.63 43.15 22.56
C ILE A 52 4.16 43.56 23.95
N SER A 53 4.85 44.51 24.60
CA SER A 53 4.45 45.10 25.88
C SER A 53 4.41 44.12 27.06
N TYR A 54 5.35 43.16 27.11
CA TYR A 54 5.61 42.33 28.28
C TYR A 54 6.78 42.84 29.14
N GLY A 55 7.47 43.90 28.72
CA GLY A 55 8.48 44.59 29.54
C GLY A 55 9.63 43.69 29.96
N GLY A 56 10.08 42.77 29.10
CA GLY A 56 11.16 41.84 29.41
C GLY A 56 10.73 40.55 30.12
N ASN A 57 9.43 40.34 30.41
CA ASN A 57 8.95 39.09 31.00
C ASN A 57 8.96 37.92 29.98
N LEU A 58 10.06 37.17 29.97
CA LEU A 58 10.30 36.07 29.02
C LEU A 58 9.34 34.89 29.20
N THR A 59 8.94 34.56 30.43
CA THR A 59 8.00 33.45 30.71
C THR A 59 6.64 33.66 30.04
N ASN A 60 6.12 34.90 30.12
CA ASN A 60 4.87 35.27 29.46
C ASN A 60 5.01 35.26 27.93
N LEU A 61 6.16 35.71 27.40
CA LEU A 61 6.46 35.62 25.98
C LEU A 61 6.49 34.16 25.49
N TYR A 62 7.21 33.26 26.17
CA TYR A 62 7.27 31.84 25.79
C TYR A 62 5.89 31.18 25.82
N THR A 63 5.09 31.47 26.86
CA THR A 63 3.70 31.00 26.95
C THR A 63 2.87 31.51 25.77
N LEU A 64 3.01 32.77 25.38
CA LEU A 64 2.30 33.35 24.25
C LEU A 64 2.75 32.75 22.91
N LYS A 65 4.05 32.54 22.71
CA LYS A 65 4.63 31.87 21.53
C LYS A 65 4.07 30.45 21.37
N ASN A 66 4.03 29.67 22.45
CA ASN A 66 3.46 28.31 22.43
C ASN A 66 1.96 28.32 22.11
N ARG A 67 1.20 29.27 22.67
CA ARG A 67 -0.24 29.37 22.37
C ARG A 67 -0.50 29.80 20.92
N LEU A 68 0.32 30.68 20.35
CA LEU A 68 0.24 31.04 18.93
C LEU A 68 0.64 29.88 18.02
N LEU A 69 1.65 29.10 18.41
CA LEU A 69 2.03 27.87 17.72
C LEU A 69 0.88 26.86 17.71
N ASN A 70 0.16 26.68 18.82
CA ASN A 70 -1.01 25.80 18.87
C ASN A 70 -2.12 26.28 17.93
N ASP A 71 -2.44 27.59 17.92
CA ASP A 71 -3.42 28.15 16.98
C ASP A 71 -3.01 27.92 15.51
N LEU A 72 -1.71 28.05 15.22
CA LEU A 72 -1.14 27.80 13.90
C LEU A 72 -1.27 26.31 13.51
N VAL A 73 -0.91 25.40 14.42
CA VAL A 73 -1.07 23.95 14.22
C VAL A 73 -2.53 23.62 13.95
N ASP A 74 -3.47 24.19 14.73
CA ASP A 74 -4.90 23.96 14.54
C ASP A 74 -5.40 24.49 13.19
N VAL A 75 -4.90 25.64 12.70
CA VAL A 75 -5.23 26.15 11.36
C VAL A 75 -4.70 25.22 10.27
N LYS A 76 -3.47 24.72 10.43
CA LYS A 76 -2.90 23.76 9.47
C LYS A 76 -3.68 22.44 9.47
N LEU A 77 -4.05 21.93 10.63
CA LEU A 77 -4.88 20.73 10.76
C LEU A 77 -6.25 20.93 10.12
N GLU A 78 -6.92 22.05 10.40
CA GLU A 78 -8.24 22.37 9.86
C GLU A 78 -8.25 22.48 8.33
N LEU A 79 -7.22 23.09 7.75
CA LEU A 79 -7.06 23.19 6.30
C LEU A 79 -6.74 21.86 5.65
N ASN A 80 -5.99 21.00 6.34
CA ASN A 80 -5.65 19.66 5.88
C ASN A 80 -6.76 18.63 6.10
N ARG A 81 -7.86 18.96 6.81
CA ARG A 81 -9.01 18.06 6.92
C ARG A 81 -9.66 17.87 5.55
N THR A 82 -9.73 16.61 5.12
CA THR A 82 -10.48 16.22 3.92
C THR A 82 -11.97 16.53 4.08
N GLU A 83 -12.68 16.67 2.96
CA GLU A 83 -14.13 16.92 2.98
C GLU A 83 -14.88 15.77 3.67
N THR A 84 -14.33 14.55 3.59
CA THR A 84 -14.77 13.36 4.32
C THR A 84 -14.71 13.57 5.83
N VAL A 85 -13.55 13.97 6.38
CA VAL A 85 -13.38 14.22 7.82
C VAL A 85 -14.30 15.33 8.30
N ARG A 86 -14.38 16.45 7.57
CA ARG A 86 -15.28 17.57 7.91
C ARG A 86 -16.74 17.11 7.94
N THR A 87 -17.17 16.32 6.97
CA THR A 87 -18.54 15.82 6.91
C THR A 87 -18.87 14.90 8.09
N ARG A 88 -17.94 14.03 8.49
CA ARG A 88 -18.08 13.17 9.68
C ARG A 88 -18.25 13.97 10.96
N GLU A 89 -17.42 14.99 11.16
CA GLU A 89 -17.50 15.89 12.33
C GLU A 89 -18.83 16.65 12.38
N MET A 90 -19.29 17.17 11.23
CA MET A 90 -20.59 17.84 11.13
C MET A 90 -21.75 16.91 11.52
N ILE A 91 -21.65 15.62 11.22
CA ILE A 91 -22.70 14.62 11.51
C ILE A 91 -22.71 14.20 12.97
N GLN A 92 -21.53 14.10 13.60
CA GLN A 92 -21.45 13.92 15.05
C GLN A 92 -22.17 15.07 15.79
N ASN A 93 -22.02 16.30 15.28
CA ASN A 93 -22.67 17.49 15.86
C ASN A 93 -24.18 17.58 15.58
N ILE A 94 -24.69 16.95 14.51
CA ILE A 94 -26.12 16.95 14.20
C ILE A 94 -26.95 16.36 15.35
N ARG A 95 -26.48 15.28 16.00
CA ARG A 95 -27.26 14.62 17.06
C ARG A 95 -27.61 15.57 18.20
N ALA A 96 -26.69 16.47 18.56
CA ALA A 96 -26.94 17.51 19.55
C ALA A 96 -27.96 18.57 19.05
N LEU A 97 -27.91 18.89 17.75
CA LEU A 97 -28.80 19.86 17.12
C LEU A 97 -30.24 19.36 16.96
N VAL A 98 -30.48 18.04 16.94
CA VAL A 98 -31.85 17.47 16.91
C VAL A 98 -32.67 17.87 18.14
N TYR A 99 -32.03 18.10 19.27
CA TYR A 99 -32.67 18.56 20.51
C TYR A 99 -32.77 20.09 20.60
N SER A 100 -32.25 20.82 19.62
CA SER A 100 -32.38 22.29 19.57
C SER A 100 -33.80 22.72 19.17
N LYS A 101 -34.21 23.92 19.60
CA LYS A 101 -35.55 24.46 19.28
C LYS A 101 -35.68 24.97 17.83
N ASP A 102 -34.58 25.11 17.08
CA ASP A 102 -34.59 25.66 15.72
C ASP A 102 -34.65 24.58 14.64
N LYS A 103 -35.88 24.20 14.29
CA LYS A 103 -36.16 23.18 13.26
C LYS A 103 -35.73 23.61 11.85
N SER A 104 -35.67 24.90 11.56
CA SER A 104 -35.41 25.40 10.20
C SER A 104 -33.94 25.26 9.80
N ILE A 105 -33.05 25.62 10.73
CA ILE A 105 -31.59 25.49 10.56
C ILE A 105 -31.22 24.02 10.47
N LEU A 106 -31.79 23.19 11.35
CA LEU A 106 -31.55 21.74 11.36
C LEU A 106 -31.96 21.09 10.03
N LEU A 107 -33.13 21.41 9.48
CA LEU A 107 -33.58 20.87 8.19
C LEU A 107 -32.64 21.24 7.03
N ARG A 108 -32.15 22.48 7.01
CA ARG A 108 -31.18 22.94 6.01
C ARG A 108 -29.85 22.18 6.12
N GLN A 109 -29.34 22.01 7.34
CA GLN A 109 -28.11 21.27 7.59
C GLN A 109 -28.24 19.78 7.24
N LEU A 110 -29.34 19.13 7.63
CA LEU A 110 -29.61 17.74 7.29
C LEU A 110 -29.66 17.52 5.77
N LYS A 111 -30.28 18.43 5.02
CA LYS A 111 -30.38 18.32 3.55
C LYS A 111 -29.00 18.46 2.89
N MET A 112 -28.19 19.40 3.37
CA MET A 112 -26.81 19.56 2.93
C MET A 112 -25.98 18.31 3.24
N LEU A 113 -26.06 17.80 4.47
CA LEU A 113 -25.26 16.66 4.92
C LEU A 113 -25.70 15.36 4.26
N GLN A 114 -27.00 15.19 3.97
CA GLN A 114 -27.49 14.09 3.13
C GLN A 114 -26.83 14.10 1.74
N LYS A 115 -26.78 15.27 1.09
CA LYS A 115 -26.16 15.39 -0.24
C LYS A 115 -24.67 15.07 -0.19
N LYS A 116 -23.95 15.59 0.82
CA LYS A 116 -22.53 15.32 1.03
C LYS A 116 -22.25 13.84 1.31
N CYS A 117 -22.99 13.21 2.21
CA CYS A 117 -22.81 11.78 2.51
C CYS A 117 -23.02 10.91 1.28
N LYS A 118 -24.03 11.22 0.45
CA LYS A 118 -24.25 10.49 -0.81
C LYS A 118 -23.09 10.66 -1.78
N SER A 119 -22.56 11.88 -1.94
CA SER A 119 -21.44 12.12 -2.86
C SER A 119 -20.15 11.49 -2.37
N LEU A 120 -19.94 11.42 -1.05
CA LEU A 120 -18.75 10.87 -0.42
C LEU A 120 -18.87 9.38 -0.09
N GLU A 121 -19.98 8.72 -0.46
CA GLU A 121 -20.23 7.29 -0.19
C GLU A 121 -20.18 6.93 1.32
N LEU A 122 -20.57 7.86 2.18
CA LEU A 122 -20.57 7.74 3.65
C LEU A 122 -21.89 7.16 4.15
N TYR A 123 -22.10 5.85 3.95
CA TYR A 123 -23.38 5.20 4.24
C TYR A 123 -23.71 5.13 5.74
N ALA A 124 -22.72 4.87 6.59
CA ALA A 124 -22.89 4.90 8.05
C ALA A 124 -23.36 6.28 8.54
N GLU A 125 -22.79 7.35 8.00
CA GLU A 125 -23.16 8.72 8.34
C GLU A 125 -24.50 9.13 7.71
N LEU A 126 -24.82 8.63 6.51
CA LEU A 126 -26.11 8.84 5.86
C LEU A 126 -27.25 8.25 6.70
N ARG A 127 -27.02 7.11 7.36
CA ARG A 127 -27.95 6.51 8.33
C ARG A 127 -28.27 7.46 9.47
N GLU A 128 -27.25 8.13 10.03
CA GLU A 128 -27.43 9.10 11.11
C GLU A 128 -28.25 10.31 10.66
N VAL A 129 -28.01 10.80 9.45
CA VAL A 129 -28.82 11.87 8.85
C VAL A 129 -30.29 11.45 8.73
N TYR A 130 -30.56 10.23 8.27
CA TYR A 130 -31.94 9.71 8.17
C TYR A 130 -32.59 9.46 9.53
N PHE A 131 -31.83 9.00 10.52
CA PHE A 131 -32.31 8.88 11.90
C PHE A 131 -32.78 10.23 12.46
N CYS A 132 -32.03 11.30 12.20
CA CYS A 132 -32.43 12.65 12.60
C CYS A 132 -33.70 13.13 11.88
N TYR A 133 -33.90 12.76 10.61
CA TYR A 133 -35.16 12.99 9.92
C TYR A 133 -36.33 12.20 10.52
N CYS A 134 -36.11 10.96 10.97
CA CYS A 134 -37.13 10.19 11.69
C CYS A 134 -37.56 10.89 12.99
N LEU A 135 -36.61 11.44 13.75
CA LEU A 135 -36.90 12.18 14.98
C LEU A 135 -37.71 13.47 14.70
N LEU A 136 -37.35 14.21 13.66
CA LEU A 136 -38.06 15.42 13.25
C LEU A 136 -39.49 15.16 12.78
N PHE A 137 -39.70 14.05 12.07
CA PHE A 137 -40.99 13.69 11.47
C PHE A 137 -41.71 12.55 12.21
N ARG A 138 -41.43 12.35 13.50
CA ARG A 138 -42.01 11.27 14.32
C ARG A 138 -43.54 11.22 14.35
N HIS A 139 -44.21 12.34 14.05
CA HIS A 139 -45.68 12.45 14.01
C HIS A 139 -46.25 12.34 12.58
N ASP A 140 -45.41 12.30 11.54
CA ASP A 140 -45.81 12.13 10.14
C ASP A 140 -45.45 10.70 9.70
N GLN A 141 -46.41 9.79 9.82
CA GLN A 141 -46.20 8.35 9.64
C GLN A 141 -45.66 8.00 8.25
N ARG A 142 -46.08 8.73 7.20
CA ARG A 142 -45.64 8.49 5.82
C ARG A 142 -44.17 8.88 5.64
N LYS A 143 -43.75 10.02 6.20
CA LYS A 143 -42.34 10.44 6.17
C LYS A 143 -41.47 9.55 7.05
N LEU A 144 -41.96 9.16 8.23
CA LEU A 144 -41.26 8.26 9.13
C LEU A 144 -40.92 6.93 8.44
N GLN A 145 -41.91 6.28 7.83
CA GLN A 145 -41.71 5.03 7.07
C GLN A 145 -40.72 5.21 5.92
N LYS A 146 -40.80 6.32 5.17
CA LYS A 146 -39.84 6.64 4.10
C LYS A 146 -38.40 6.67 4.62
N TYR A 147 -38.14 7.39 5.71
CA TYR A 147 -36.79 7.53 6.25
C TYR A 147 -36.29 6.24 6.95
N GLN A 148 -37.19 5.44 7.52
CA GLN A 148 -36.85 4.08 7.98
C GLN A 148 -36.42 3.18 6.83
N GLY A 149 -37.11 3.21 5.68
CA GLY A 149 -36.66 2.52 4.47
C GLY A 149 -35.27 2.95 4.03
N LEU A 150 -35.01 4.26 4.00
CA LEU A 150 -33.70 4.81 3.65
C LEU A 150 -32.58 4.45 4.65
N ILE A 151 -32.90 4.24 5.94
CA ILE A 151 -31.97 3.71 6.94
C ILE A 151 -31.59 2.27 6.60
N ASN A 152 -32.58 1.44 6.25
CA ASN A 152 -32.33 0.05 5.87
C ASN A 152 -31.49 -0.04 4.59
N ASP A 153 -31.77 0.79 3.59
CA ASP A 153 -30.97 0.87 2.37
C ASP A 153 -29.51 1.28 2.66
N ALA A 154 -29.31 2.25 3.56
CA ALA A 154 -27.96 2.68 3.95
C ALA A 154 -27.20 1.59 4.72
N ASN A 155 -27.88 0.86 5.62
CA ASN A 155 -27.29 -0.29 6.32
C ASN A 155 -26.89 -1.40 5.35
N GLU A 156 -27.74 -1.71 4.37
CA GLU A 156 -27.42 -2.73 3.37
C GLU A 156 -26.23 -2.31 2.51
N LYS A 157 -26.17 -1.05 2.06
CA LYS A 157 -25.00 -0.54 1.32
C LYS A 157 -23.72 -0.57 2.14
N GLN A 158 -23.76 -0.24 3.43
CA GLN A 158 -22.60 -0.36 4.31
C GLN A 158 -22.14 -1.82 4.37
N ARG A 159 -23.05 -2.76 4.64
CA ARG A 159 -22.76 -4.19 4.70
C ARG A 159 -22.13 -4.72 3.40
N LEU A 160 -22.68 -4.34 2.25
CA LEU A 160 -22.14 -4.73 0.95
C LEU A 160 -20.75 -4.13 0.70
N THR A 161 -20.50 -2.92 1.19
CA THR A 161 -19.19 -2.28 1.07
C THR A 161 -18.15 -2.99 1.94
N ASP A 162 -18.50 -3.31 3.19
CA ASP A 162 -17.61 -4.04 4.10
C ASP A 162 -17.26 -5.42 3.51
N GLN A 163 -18.25 -6.12 2.95
CA GLN A 163 -18.05 -7.40 2.25
C GLN A 163 -17.13 -7.29 1.04
N LEU A 164 -17.26 -6.21 0.25
CA LEU A 164 -16.41 -5.98 -0.91
C LEU A 164 -14.97 -5.66 -0.49
N GLU A 165 -14.78 -4.84 0.55
CA GLU A 165 -13.47 -4.51 1.09
C GLU A 165 -12.79 -5.76 1.67
N GLU A 166 -13.51 -6.58 2.44
CA GLU A 166 -13.00 -7.86 2.95
C GLU A 166 -12.55 -8.78 1.82
N LEU A 167 -13.39 -8.95 0.80
CA LEU A 167 -13.09 -9.77 -0.37
C LEU A 167 -11.85 -9.25 -1.11
N PHE A 168 -11.75 -7.93 -1.27
CA PHE A 168 -10.61 -7.30 -1.91
C PHE A 168 -9.32 -7.51 -1.11
N TYR A 169 -9.27 -7.09 0.15
CA TYR A 169 -8.03 -7.08 0.94
C TYR A 169 -7.53 -8.48 1.27
N PHE A 170 -8.42 -9.44 1.56
CA PHE A 170 -8.00 -10.76 2.02
C PHE A 170 -7.90 -11.81 0.92
N ARG A 171 -8.52 -11.59 -0.26
CA ARG A 171 -8.52 -12.61 -1.33
C ARG A 171 -7.96 -12.13 -2.66
N LEU A 172 -8.22 -10.87 -3.04
CA LEU A 172 -7.77 -10.34 -4.33
C LEU A 172 -6.42 -9.63 -4.23
N LEU A 173 -6.20 -8.77 -3.23
CA LEU A 173 -4.98 -7.98 -3.08
C LEU A 173 -3.76 -8.85 -2.74
N VAL A 174 -3.94 -9.90 -1.93
CA VAL A 174 -2.90 -10.89 -1.56
C VAL A 174 -2.27 -11.57 -2.79
N THR A 175 -2.95 -11.52 -3.94
CA THR A 175 -2.39 -12.04 -5.20
C THR A 175 -1.28 -11.16 -5.82
N GLN A 176 -0.96 -10.01 -5.22
CA GLN A 176 0.17 -9.15 -5.66
C GLN A 176 1.55 -9.77 -5.41
N ASP A 177 1.69 -10.57 -4.36
CA ASP A 177 2.96 -11.23 -3.99
C ASP A 177 3.39 -12.32 -4.98
N LEU A 178 2.51 -12.67 -5.92
CA LEU A 178 2.68 -13.78 -6.85
C LEU A 178 3.28 -13.39 -8.20
N TYR A 179 3.83 -12.18 -8.33
CA TYR A 179 4.53 -11.70 -9.53
C TYR A 179 5.43 -12.74 -10.20
N TYR A 180 6.09 -13.57 -9.39
CA TYR A 180 7.10 -14.55 -9.79
C TYR A 180 6.52 -15.92 -10.13
N TYR A 181 5.37 -16.29 -9.59
CA TYR A 181 4.85 -17.64 -9.73
C TYR A 181 3.38 -17.66 -10.17
N PRO A 182 3.11 -17.80 -11.49
CA PRO A 182 1.75 -17.99 -11.97
C PRO A 182 1.20 -19.31 -11.39
N ASN A 183 0.09 -19.22 -10.67
CA ASN A 183 -0.53 -20.37 -10.03
C ASN A 183 -1.99 -20.49 -10.49
N THR A 184 -2.28 -21.50 -11.30
CA THR A 184 -3.62 -21.74 -11.86
C THR A 184 -4.69 -21.95 -10.78
N TYR A 185 -4.34 -22.56 -9.64
CA TYR A 185 -5.29 -22.74 -8.53
C TYR A 185 -5.68 -21.38 -7.92
N VAL A 186 -4.68 -20.53 -7.65
CA VAL A 186 -4.91 -19.16 -7.16
C VAL A 186 -5.71 -18.35 -8.17
N PHE A 187 -5.35 -18.43 -9.45
CA PHE A 187 -6.08 -17.74 -10.50
C PHE A 187 -7.57 -18.13 -10.56
N ASN A 188 -7.86 -19.43 -10.55
CA ASN A 188 -9.24 -19.92 -10.58
C ASN A 188 -10.04 -19.53 -9.32
N SER A 189 -9.41 -19.56 -8.15
CA SER A 189 -10.04 -19.06 -6.91
C SER A 189 -10.33 -17.56 -7.01
N GLY A 190 -9.33 -16.79 -7.47
CA GLY A 190 -9.45 -15.35 -7.66
C GLY A 190 -10.52 -14.96 -8.68
N LEU A 191 -10.76 -15.76 -9.72
CA LEU A 191 -11.87 -15.53 -10.67
C LEU A 191 -13.24 -15.63 -10.01
N GLN A 192 -13.43 -16.57 -9.08
CA GLN A 192 -14.70 -16.71 -8.34
C GLN A 192 -14.91 -15.52 -7.41
N ASP A 193 -13.86 -15.14 -6.66
CA ASP A 193 -13.88 -13.97 -5.79
C ASP A 193 -14.12 -12.68 -6.61
N LEU A 194 -13.51 -12.56 -7.79
CA LEU A 194 -13.68 -11.41 -8.67
C LEU A 194 -15.12 -11.31 -9.22
N GLN A 195 -15.74 -12.43 -9.59
CA GLN A 195 -17.15 -12.45 -9.99
C GLN A 195 -18.05 -11.96 -8.86
N GLN A 196 -17.82 -12.42 -7.63
CA GLN A 196 -18.54 -11.95 -6.46
C GLN A 196 -18.33 -10.44 -6.23
N ALA A 197 -17.09 -9.94 -6.37
CA ALA A 197 -16.78 -8.53 -6.25
C ALA A 197 -17.56 -7.69 -7.27
N TRP A 198 -17.62 -8.12 -8.54
CA TRP A 198 -18.37 -7.43 -9.58
C TRP A 198 -19.88 -7.40 -9.30
N MET A 199 -20.47 -8.50 -8.79
CA MET A 199 -21.88 -8.51 -8.37
C MET A 199 -22.15 -7.50 -7.24
N LEU A 200 -21.24 -7.37 -6.27
CA LEU A 200 -21.35 -6.39 -5.19
C LEU A 200 -21.21 -4.96 -5.73
N CYS A 201 -20.28 -4.74 -6.66
CA CYS A 201 -20.08 -3.45 -7.32
C CYS A 201 -21.32 -3.00 -8.08
N GLU A 202 -21.99 -3.90 -8.82
CA GLU A 202 -23.23 -3.60 -9.52
C GLU A 202 -24.34 -3.14 -8.56
N LYS A 203 -24.49 -3.84 -7.42
CA LYS A 203 -25.46 -3.47 -6.37
C LYS A 203 -25.14 -2.13 -5.70
N LEU A 204 -23.86 -1.84 -5.48
CA LEU A 204 -23.42 -0.60 -4.83
C LEU A 204 -23.55 0.61 -5.78
N GLY A 205 -23.15 0.42 -7.04
CA GLY A 205 -23.14 1.47 -8.08
C GLY A 205 -22.21 2.64 -7.74
N SER A 206 -21.12 2.39 -7.01
CA SER A 206 -20.24 3.42 -6.44
C SER A 206 -18.85 3.43 -7.09
N LYS A 207 -18.16 4.57 -7.03
CA LYS A 207 -16.82 4.74 -7.60
C LYS A 207 -15.78 3.93 -6.82
N SER A 208 -15.91 3.89 -5.49
CA SER A 208 -15.05 3.08 -4.62
C SER A 208 -15.17 1.60 -4.96
N ALA A 209 -16.38 1.11 -5.19
CA ALA A 209 -16.59 -0.29 -5.56
C ALA A 209 -15.95 -0.63 -6.92
N LEU A 210 -16.15 0.25 -7.92
CA LEU A 210 -15.54 0.08 -9.23
C LEU A 210 -14.01 0.12 -9.17
N PHE A 211 -13.44 0.98 -8.32
CA PHE A 211 -12.00 1.03 -8.07
C PHE A 211 -11.45 -0.31 -7.57
N LEU A 212 -12.06 -0.88 -6.53
CA LEU A 212 -11.62 -2.17 -5.96
C LEU A 212 -11.75 -3.32 -6.97
N CYS A 213 -12.86 -3.39 -7.71
CA CYS A 213 -13.06 -4.44 -8.72
C CYS A 213 -12.05 -4.36 -9.86
N LEU A 214 -11.81 -3.16 -10.41
CA LEU A 214 -10.81 -2.99 -11.47
C LEU A 214 -9.39 -3.26 -10.96
N SER A 215 -9.06 -2.82 -9.74
CA SER A 215 -7.77 -3.09 -9.13
C SER A 215 -7.55 -4.58 -8.91
N GLY A 216 -8.57 -5.31 -8.43
CA GLY A 216 -8.51 -6.75 -8.21
C GLY A 216 -8.41 -7.52 -9.51
N GLU A 217 -9.18 -7.15 -10.53
CA GLU A 217 -9.12 -7.74 -11.87
C GLU A 217 -7.72 -7.57 -12.49
N LEU A 218 -7.20 -6.34 -12.52
CA LEU A 218 -5.88 -6.06 -13.08
C LEU A 218 -4.79 -6.78 -12.32
N THR A 219 -4.87 -6.83 -10.99
CA THR A 219 -3.93 -7.61 -10.16
C THR A 219 -3.94 -9.08 -10.58
N LEU A 220 -5.12 -9.69 -10.65
CA LEU A 220 -5.27 -11.11 -10.95
C LEU A 220 -4.71 -11.48 -12.33
N TYR A 221 -5.11 -10.74 -13.38
CA TYR A 221 -4.69 -11.03 -14.75
C TYR A 221 -3.21 -10.71 -14.98
N LEU A 222 -2.71 -9.57 -14.52
CA LEU A 222 -1.32 -9.17 -14.75
C LEU A 222 -0.33 -10.03 -13.95
N ASN A 223 -0.72 -10.63 -12.82
CA ASN A 223 0.20 -11.45 -12.03
C ASN A 223 0.13 -12.94 -12.37
N HIS A 224 -1.02 -13.47 -12.79
CA HIS A 224 -1.20 -14.92 -12.94
C HIS A 224 -1.42 -15.40 -14.36
N PHE A 225 -2.16 -14.66 -15.19
CA PHE A 225 -2.57 -15.14 -16.50
C PHE A 225 -2.75 -13.97 -17.46
N PHE A 226 -1.63 -13.43 -17.92
CA PHE A 226 -1.61 -12.35 -18.90
C PHE A 226 -1.88 -12.92 -20.30
N GLU A 227 -2.87 -12.34 -20.98
CA GLU A 227 -3.19 -12.65 -22.37
C GLU A 227 -2.66 -11.53 -23.28
N PRO A 228 -1.58 -11.73 -24.06
CA PRO A 228 -0.98 -10.68 -24.88
C PRO A 228 -1.98 -10.02 -25.85
N ASP A 229 -2.92 -10.78 -26.39
CA ASP A 229 -3.95 -10.29 -27.32
C ASP A 229 -4.91 -9.28 -26.66
N LYS A 230 -4.98 -9.23 -25.33
CA LYS A 230 -5.79 -8.29 -24.55
C LYS A 230 -5.00 -7.09 -24.03
N SER A 231 -3.75 -6.90 -24.47
CA SER A 231 -2.87 -5.80 -24.02
C SER A 231 -3.55 -4.41 -24.08
N ASP A 232 -4.23 -4.11 -25.19
CA ASP A 232 -4.97 -2.86 -25.37
C ASP A 232 -6.13 -2.68 -24.38
N GLU A 233 -6.77 -3.78 -23.98
CA GLU A 233 -7.83 -3.76 -22.98
C GLU A 233 -7.26 -3.49 -21.59
N TYR A 234 -6.15 -4.14 -21.23
CA TYR A 234 -5.51 -3.96 -19.94
C TYR A 234 -5.01 -2.52 -19.73
N ILE A 235 -4.38 -1.91 -20.74
CA ILE A 235 -3.93 -0.52 -20.63
C ILE A 235 -5.11 0.47 -20.51
N ARG A 236 -6.22 0.21 -21.22
CA ARG A 236 -7.45 1.01 -21.06
C ARG A 236 -8.03 0.87 -19.65
N LYS A 237 -8.05 -0.35 -19.09
CA LYS A 237 -8.50 -0.60 -17.71
C LYS A 237 -7.57 0.08 -16.70
N LEU A 238 -6.25 0.04 -16.88
CA LEU A 238 -5.28 0.76 -16.04
C LEU A 238 -5.51 2.27 -16.07
N ASN A 239 -5.70 2.84 -17.26
CA ASN A 239 -6.02 4.27 -17.41
C ASN A 239 -7.35 4.64 -16.73
N LYS A 240 -8.36 3.77 -16.84
CA LYS A 240 -9.64 3.94 -16.14
C LYS A 240 -9.47 3.87 -14.62
N LEU A 241 -8.69 2.91 -14.11
CA LEU A 241 -8.38 2.78 -12.68
C LEU A 241 -7.68 4.04 -12.15
N SER A 242 -6.64 4.51 -12.85
CA SER A 242 -5.94 5.76 -12.51
C SER A 242 -6.88 6.96 -12.53
N HIS A 243 -7.77 7.04 -13.51
CA HIS A 243 -8.75 8.13 -13.60
C HIS A 243 -9.75 8.10 -12.43
N ILE A 244 -10.26 6.93 -12.05
CA ILE A 244 -11.16 6.77 -10.90
C ILE A 244 -10.45 7.20 -9.61
N TYR A 245 -9.18 6.83 -9.43
CA TYR A 245 -8.40 7.20 -8.25
C TYR A 245 -8.14 8.71 -8.11
N ARG A 246 -8.22 9.49 -9.21
CA ARG A 246 -8.13 10.96 -9.13
C ARG A 246 -9.37 11.59 -8.49
N ASP A 247 -10.46 10.84 -8.36
CA ASP A 247 -11.62 11.31 -7.62
C ASP A 247 -11.28 11.42 -6.13
N PRO A 248 -11.43 12.60 -5.49
CA PRO A 248 -11.10 12.78 -4.08
C PRO A 248 -11.81 11.79 -3.15
N VAL A 249 -13.02 11.33 -3.50
CA VAL A 249 -13.76 10.35 -2.70
C VAL A 249 -13.00 9.04 -2.59
N VAL A 250 -12.44 8.58 -3.70
CA VAL A 250 -11.69 7.32 -3.76
C VAL A 250 -10.31 7.50 -3.13
N ALA A 251 -9.62 8.60 -3.45
CA ALA A 251 -8.28 8.89 -2.92
C ALA A 251 -8.27 9.04 -1.39
N ASP A 252 -9.27 9.72 -0.82
CA ASP A 252 -9.39 9.91 0.63
C ASP A 252 -9.73 8.60 1.35
N ARG A 253 -10.51 7.73 0.70
CA ARG A 253 -10.94 6.44 1.25
C ARG A 253 -9.82 5.40 1.22
N TYR A 254 -9.04 5.39 0.13
CA TYR A 254 -7.93 4.48 -0.09
C TYR A 254 -6.63 5.28 -0.30
N PRO A 255 -6.08 5.87 0.78
CA PRO A 255 -4.88 6.68 0.66
C PRO A 255 -3.70 5.85 0.15
N ASN A 256 -2.76 6.50 -0.53
CA ASN A 256 -1.51 5.90 -1.01
C ASN A 256 -1.62 4.78 -2.06
N CYS A 257 -2.82 4.41 -2.54
CA CYS A 257 -2.98 3.46 -3.64
C CYS A 257 -2.36 3.91 -4.98
N SER A 258 -1.89 5.16 -5.09
CA SER A 258 -1.09 5.60 -6.24
C SER A 258 0.12 4.70 -6.51
N VAL A 259 0.77 4.19 -5.45
CA VAL A 259 1.92 3.28 -5.55
C VAL A 259 1.48 1.92 -6.08
N ALA A 260 0.41 1.34 -5.54
CA ALA A 260 -0.14 0.07 -6.03
C ALA A 260 -0.54 0.14 -7.51
N ILE A 261 -1.15 1.26 -7.94
CA ILE A 261 -1.49 1.49 -9.36
C ILE A 261 -0.21 1.57 -10.22
N GLN A 262 0.83 2.25 -9.74
CA GLN A 262 2.13 2.30 -10.43
C GLN A 262 2.77 0.91 -10.55
N CYS A 263 2.67 0.06 -9.53
CA CYS A 263 3.11 -1.32 -9.60
C CYS A 263 2.38 -2.10 -10.71
N LEU A 264 1.06 -1.91 -10.85
CA LEU A 264 0.30 -2.54 -11.95
C LEU A 264 0.73 -2.03 -13.34
N TYR A 265 1.00 -0.73 -13.50
CA TYR A 265 1.55 -0.20 -14.74
C TYR A 265 2.94 -0.77 -15.03
N SER A 266 3.82 -0.79 -14.03
CA SER A 266 5.15 -1.39 -14.14
C SER A 266 5.06 -2.85 -14.60
N ARG A 267 4.16 -3.64 -13.98
CA ARG A 267 3.92 -5.03 -14.39
C ARG A 267 3.48 -5.14 -15.84
N PHE A 268 2.51 -4.32 -16.24
CA PHE A 268 2.03 -4.30 -17.62
C PHE A 268 3.14 -3.97 -18.62
N TYR A 269 3.95 -2.95 -18.35
CA TYR A 269 5.07 -2.57 -19.21
C TYR A 269 6.16 -3.62 -19.28
N TYR A 270 6.41 -4.34 -18.17
CA TYR A 270 7.31 -5.51 -18.20
C TYR A 270 6.76 -6.62 -19.09
N LEU A 271 5.48 -6.99 -18.95
CA LEU A 271 4.85 -8.07 -19.72
C LEU A 271 4.67 -7.75 -21.22
N THR A 272 4.79 -6.49 -21.60
CA THR A 272 4.66 -6.02 -22.99
C THR A 272 6.00 -5.57 -23.58
N ASP A 273 7.11 -5.89 -22.93
CA ASP A 273 8.49 -5.55 -23.34
C ASP A 273 8.73 -4.04 -23.56
N GLN A 274 8.00 -3.18 -22.85
CA GLN A 274 8.13 -1.72 -22.89
C GLN A 274 9.15 -1.23 -21.86
N HIS A 275 10.42 -1.54 -22.08
CA HIS A 275 11.49 -1.31 -21.09
C HIS A 275 11.67 0.16 -20.65
N LYS A 276 11.42 1.14 -21.54
CA LYS A 276 11.58 2.57 -21.18
C LYS A 276 10.49 3.03 -20.21
N GLU A 277 9.26 2.62 -20.47
CA GLU A 277 8.08 2.89 -19.67
C GLU A 277 8.17 2.18 -18.33
N PHE A 278 8.57 0.90 -18.33
CA PHE A 278 8.86 0.11 -17.14
C PHE A 278 9.86 0.84 -16.21
N ARG A 279 11.05 1.20 -16.72
CA ARG A 279 12.08 1.94 -15.94
C ARG A 279 11.57 3.29 -15.41
N ARG A 280 10.72 3.96 -16.18
CA ARG A 280 10.14 5.24 -15.76
C ARG A 280 9.18 5.03 -14.59
N GLU A 281 8.36 3.99 -14.61
CA GLU A 281 7.46 3.65 -13.50
C GLU A 281 8.24 3.19 -12.28
N GLN A 282 9.29 2.37 -12.42
CA GLN A 282 10.14 1.98 -11.29
C GLN A 282 10.71 3.18 -10.53
N LYS A 283 11.27 4.18 -11.25
CA LYS A 283 11.75 5.43 -10.65
C LYS A 283 10.65 6.26 -9.97
N ARG A 284 9.39 6.12 -10.38
CA ARG A 284 8.24 6.77 -9.72
C ARG A 284 7.87 6.02 -8.45
N ILE A 285 7.87 4.70 -8.50
CA ILE A 285 7.59 3.84 -7.35
C ILE A 285 8.65 4.10 -6.27
N GLU A 286 9.94 4.05 -6.61
CA GLU A 286 11.06 4.29 -5.68
C GLU A 286 10.92 5.57 -4.85
N LYS A 287 10.47 6.67 -5.48
CA LYS A 287 10.28 7.96 -4.79
C LYS A 287 9.14 7.94 -3.76
N ASN A 288 8.14 7.09 -3.97
CA ASN A 288 6.92 7.06 -3.17
C ASN A 288 6.85 5.85 -2.25
N ILE A 289 7.64 4.79 -2.50
CA ILE A 289 7.53 3.52 -1.80
C ILE A 289 7.89 3.64 -0.31
N ILE A 290 8.80 4.56 0.03
CA ILE A 290 9.18 4.88 1.42
C ILE A 290 7.96 5.40 2.22
N GLN A 291 7.02 6.10 1.55
CA GLN A 291 5.82 6.64 2.23
C GLN A 291 4.82 5.55 2.62
N VAL A 292 4.94 4.35 2.04
CA VAL A 292 4.06 3.21 2.34
C VAL A 292 4.78 2.08 3.06
N GLN A 293 6.08 2.21 3.33
CA GLN A 293 6.87 1.22 4.05
C GLN A 293 6.36 1.07 5.48
N GLY A 294 6.16 -0.18 5.93
CA GLY A 294 5.62 -0.51 7.25
C GLY A 294 4.09 -0.43 7.34
N HIS A 295 3.39 -0.04 6.27
CA HIS A 295 1.94 -0.19 6.20
C HIS A 295 1.57 -1.57 5.64
N GLN A 296 1.04 -2.44 6.49
CA GLN A 296 0.71 -3.84 6.14
C GLN A 296 -0.08 -4.00 4.84
N MET A 297 -0.99 -3.07 4.54
CA MET A 297 -1.80 -3.07 3.31
C MET A 297 -0.96 -2.94 2.02
N PHE A 298 0.24 -2.36 2.09
CA PHE A 298 1.11 -2.06 0.95
C PHE A 298 2.39 -2.88 0.93
N ASP A 299 2.58 -3.83 1.85
CA ASP A 299 3.76 -4.69 1.87
C ASP A 299 3.90 -5.44 0.55
N SER A 300 2.80 -5.90 -0.04
CA SER A 300 2.81 -6.55 -1.35
C SER A 300 3.32 -5.66 -2.48
N SER A 301 2.99 -4.37 -2.45
CA SER A 301 3.51 -3.38 -3.40
C SER A 301 5.00 -3.11 -3.17
N PHE A 302 5.45 -3.10 -1.91
CA PHE A 302 6.86 -2.98 -1.54
C PHE A 302 7.68 -4.17 -2.03
N TYR A 303 7.25 -5.40 -1.73
CA TYR A 303 7.93 -6.60 -2.20
C TYR A 303 7.88 -6.75 -3.72
N PHE A 304 6.76 -6.40 -4.37
CA PHE A 304 6.69 -6.30 -5.83
C PHE A 304 7.80 -5.40 -6.38
N PHE A 305 7.95 -4.20 -5.82
CA PHE A 305 8.94 -3.22 -6.25
C PHE A 305 10.36 -3.77 -6.07
N LEU A 306 10.70 -4.22 -4.86
CA LEU A 306 12.02 -4.76 -4.54
C LEU A 306 12.45 -5.84 -5.49
N TYR A 307 11.59 -6.83 -5.69
CA TYR A 307 11.94 -7.94 -6.55
C TYR A 307 11.97 -7.52 -8.02
N SER A 308 11.07 -6.65 -8.48
CA SER A 308 11.06 -6.20 -9.88
C SER A 308 12.32 -5.40 -10.22
N GLU A 309 12.82 -4.60 -9.29
CA GLU A 309 14.11 -3.91 -9.39
C GLU A 309 15.30 -4.88 -9.40
N CYS A 310 15.24 -5.95 -8.60
CA CYS A 310 16.26 -7.01 -8.64
C CYS A 310 16.25 -7.73 -9.99
N LEU A 311 15.06 -8.07 -10.51
CA LEU A 311 14.90 -8.77 -11.79
C LEU A 311 15.53 -7.97 -12.93
N GLU A 312 15.23 -6.68 -13.01
CA GLU A 312 15.80 -5.81 -14.03
C GLU A 312 17.35 -5.79 -13.97
N ARG A 313 17.92 -5.70 -12.77
CA ARG A 313 19.38 -5.70 -12.60
C ARG A 313 20.01 -7.03 -12.98
N VAL A 314 19.33 -8.15 -12.73
CA VAL A 314 19.78 -9.48 -13.17
C VAL A 314 19.75 -9.58 -14.69
N GLU A 315 18.65 -9.16 -15.33
CA GLU A 315 18.48 -9.17 -16.79
C GLU A 315 19.50 -8.27 -17.50
N THR A 316 19.80 -7.11 -16.91
CA THR A 316 20.83 -6.17 -17.39
C THR A 316 22.25 -6.50 -16.93
N GLN A 317 22.43 -7.62 -16.21
CA GLN A 317 23.73 -8.10 -15.69
C GLN A 317 24.48 -7.10 -14.79
N SER A 318 23.74 -6.21 -14.13
CA SER A 318 24.27 -5.18 -13.23
C SER A 318 24.30 -5.70 -11.78
N TYR A 319 25.07 -6.76 -11.51
CA TYR A 319 25.05 -7.47 -10.22
C TYR A 319 25.56 -6.63 -9.04
N ASN A 320 26.58 -5.80 -9.25
CA ASN A 320 27.06 -4.89 -8.20
C ASN A 320 25.98 -3.87 -7.80
N ASP A 321 25.25 -3.34 -8.78
CA ASP A 321 24.14 -2.41 -8.53
C ASP A 321 22.97 -3.11 -7.81
N LEU A 322 22.77 -4.41 -8.03
CA LEU A 322 21.78 -5.22 -7.29
C LEU A 322 22.18 -5.33 -5.82
N VAL A 323 23.45 -5.64 -5.55
CA VAL A 323 23.97 -5.72 -4.19
C VAL A 323 23.78 -4.38 -3.48
N LEU A 324 24.21 -3.28 -4.10
CA LEU A 324 24.07 -1.92 -3.54
C LEU A 324 22.60 -1.53 -3.33
N PHE A 325 21.72 -1.87 -4.27
CA PHE A 325 20.28 -1.62 -4.15
C PHE A 325 19.71 -2.32 -2.92
N ILE A 326 19.91 -3.64 -2.78
CA ILE A 326 19.40 -4.41 -1.64
C ILE A 326 19.94 -3.84 -0.32
N GLU A 327 21.21 -3.45 -0.24
CA GLU A 327 21.75 -2.86 0.99
C GLU A 327 21.18 -1.50 1.34
N SER A 328 20.88 -0.68 0.34
CA SER A 328 20.32 0.64 0.56
C SER A 328 18.89 0.59 1.06
N ILE A 329 18.10 -0.37 0.58
CA ILE A 329 16.65 -0.42 0.82
C ILE A 329 16.24 -1.41 1.91
N LEU A 330 17.06 -2.44 2.15
CA LEU A 330 16.91 -3.43 3.22
C LEU A 330 18.14 -3.37 4.15
N PRO A 331 18.27 -2.33 4.99
CA PRO A 331 19.37 -2.23 5.94
C PRO A 331 19.27 -3.34 7.01
N ALA A 332 20.36 -3.57 7.73
CA ALA A 332 20.48 -4.71 8.65
C ALA A 332 19.48 -4.67 9.83
N ASP A 333 18.92 -3.51 10.12
CA ASP A 333 17.91 -3.24 11.15
C ASP A 333 16.47 -3.26 10.62
N TYR A 334 16.26 -3.56 9.34
CA TYR A 334 14.91 -3.69 8.78
C TYR A 334 14.22 -4.96 9.29
N GLU A 335 13.06 -4.79 9.92
CA GLU A 335 12.20 -5.88 10.38
C GLU A 335 10.93 -5.95 9.54
N PRO A 336 10.67 -7.09 8.87
CA PRO A 336 9.39 -7.35 8.21
C PRO A 336 8.20 -7.27 9.17
N SER A 337 7.06 -6.85 8.63
CA SER A 337 5.79 -6.68 9.35
C SER A 337 5.16 -8.00 9.81
N ASP A 338 5.45 -9.11 9.14
CA ASP A 338 4.91 -10.43 9.46
C ASP A 338 5.85 -11.60 9.12
N LEU A 339 5.51 -12.79 9.64
CA LEU A 339 6.31 -14.00 9.47
C LEU A 339 6.27 -14.58 8.05
N THR A 340 5.25 -14.25 7.26
CA THR A 340 5.12 -14.71 5.87
C THR A 340 6.08 -13.98 4.93
N THR A 341 6.22 -12.67 5.14
CA THR A 341 7.13 -11.79 4.41
C THR A 341 8.58 -11.96 4.85
N GLN A 342 8.83 -12.45 6.08
CA GLN A 342 10.17 -12.79 6.56
C GLN A 342 10.94 -13.73 5.62
N VAL A 343 10.28 -14.74 5.02
CA VAL A 343 10.96 -15.65 4.07
C VAL A 343 11.38 -14.92 2.80
N GLN A 344 10.55 -13.99 2.31
CA GLN A 344 10.84 -13.19 1.12
C GLN A 344 12.00 -12.24 1.36
N PHE A 345 11.98 -11.58 2.53
CA PHE A 345 13.07 -10.71 2.98
C PHE A 345 14.40 -11.46 3.10
N GLU A 346 14.42 -12.60 3.82
CA GLU A 346 15.63 -13.42 3.98
C GLU A 346 16.12 -13.98 2.64
N TYR A 347 15.21 -14.26 1.69
CA TYR A 347 15.58 -14.65 0.34
C TYR A 347 16.31 -13.54 -0.40
N LEU A 348 15.85 -12.29 -0.35
CA LEU A 348 16.56 -11.15 -0.96
C LEU A 348 17.93 -10.90 -0.29
N LEU A 349 18.03 -11.05 1.03
CA LEU A 349 19.32 -10.97 1.73
C LEU A 349 20.29 -12.08 1.31
N ALA A 350 19.80 -13.31 1.17
CA ALA A 350 20.60 -14.42 0.66
C ALA A 350 21.02 -14.20 -0.79
N LEU A 351 20.14 -13.63 -1.62
CA LEU A 351 20.41 -13.29 -3.01
C LEU A 351 21.53 -12.24 -3.12
N LYS A 352 21.52 -11.23 -2.25
CA LYS A 352 22.62 -10.26 -2.15
C LYS A 352 23.96 -10.96 -1.92
N GLU A 353 24.03 -11.84 -0.92
CA GLU A 353 25.29 -12.54 -0.58
C GLU A 353 25.70 -13.53 -1.67
N TYR A 354 24.74 -14.12 -2.39
CA TYR A 354 24.99 -14.92 -3.58
C TYR A 354 25.72 -14.12 -4.66
N TYR A 355 25.23 -12.93 -5.01
CA TYR A 355 25.86 -12.06 -6.01
C TYR A 355 27.17 -11.41 -5.55
N ARG A 356 27.47 -11.46 -4.25
CA ARG A 356 28.81 -11.13 -3.70
C ARG A 356 29.83 -12.25 -3.83
N GLY A 357 29.40 -13.45 -4.22
CA GLY A 357 30.23 -14.66 -4.17
C GLY A 357 30.38 -15.26 -2.77
N ASN A 358 29.61 -14.80 -1.77
CA ASN A 358 29.62 -15.35 -0.42
C ASN A 358 28.53 -16.42 -0.25
N TYR A 359 28.75 -17.58 -0.88
CA TYR A 359 27.78 -18.67 -0.94
C TYR A 359 27.51 -19.30 0.44
N GLU A 360 28.50 -19.33 1.33
CA GLU A 360 28.32 -19.84 2.70
C GLU A 360 27.35 -18.97 3.50
N LYS A 361 27.54 -17.64 3.45
CA LYS A 361 26.65 -16.70 4.14
C LYS A 361 25.26 -16.70 3.53
N SER A 362 25.16 -16.75 2.20
CA SER A 362 23.89 -16.93 1.50
C SER A 362 23.18 -18.19 2.00
N SER A 363 23.86 -19.34 2.07
CA SER A 363 23.28 -20.59 2.58
C SER A 363 22.86 -20.51 4.03
N SER A 364 23.65 -19.88 4.90
CA SER A 364 23.31 -19.69 6.31
C SER A 364 22.00 -18.93 6.49
N ILE A 365 21.82 -17.83 5.74
CA ILE A 365 20.58 -17.04 5.72
C ILE A 365 19.40 -17.89 5.27
N LEU A 366 19.56 -18.64 4.17
CA LEU A 366 18.51 -19.51 3.64
C LEU A 366 18.10 -20.59 4.65
N LEU A 367 19.05 -21.23 5.33
CA LEU A 367 18.77 -22.23 6.36
C LEU A 367 18.01 -21.63 7.55
N ARG A 368 18.42 -20.46 8.04
CA ARG A 368 17.72 -19.75 9.13
C ARG A 368 16.27 -19.49 8.76
N SER A 369 16.01 -18.99 7.56
CA SER A 369 14.66 -18.63 7.12
C SER A 369 13.68 -19.82 7.03
N ARG A 370 14.18 -21.07 7.00
CA ARG A 370 13.32 -22.28 6.95
C ARG A 370 12.42 -22.44 8.17
N MET A 371 12.78 -21.84 9.31
CA MET A 371 11.92 -21.82 10.49
C MET A 371 10.57 -21.13 10.24
N TYR A 372 10.50 -20.26 9.23
CA TYR A 372 9.29 -19.53 8.87
C TYR A 372 8.43 -20.24 7.81
N PHE A 373 8.90 -21.36 7.22
CA PHE A 373 8.14 -22.12 6.22
C PHE A 373 6.74 -22.57 6.66
N PRO A 374 6.50 -22.92 7.95
CA PRO A 374 5.15 -23.27 8.41
C PRO A 374 4.13 -22.14 8.30
N PHE A 375 4.57 -20.87 8.30
CA PHE A 375 3.69 -19.70 8.26
C PHE A 375 3.28 -19.30 6.84
N LEU A 376 4.05 -19.70 5.83
CA LEU A 376 3.68 -19.46 4.43
C LEU A 376 2.33 -20.11 4.13
N ASP A 377 1.55 -19.48 3.27
CA ASP A 377 0.25 -19.92 2.80
C ASP A 377 0.34 -20.44 1.35
N VAL A 378 -0.78 -20.48 0.62
CA VAL A 378 -0.81 -20.91 -0.79
C VAL A 378 -0.29 -19.80 -1.72
N TYR A 379 -0.39 -18.53 -1.31
CA TYR A 379 0.00 -17.36 -2.10
C TYR A 379 1.50 -17.05 -1.98
N SER A 380 2.12 -17.33 -0.84
CA SER A 380 3.53 -17.09 -0.55
C SER A 380 4.41 -18.35 -0.61
N GLY A 381 3.82 -19.50 -0.92
CA GLY A 381 4.50 -20.80 -0.93
C GLY A 381 5.66 -20.94 -1.93
N TRP A 382 5.72 -20.07 -2.95
CA TRP A 382 6.80 -20.01 -3.92
C TRP A 382 8.14 -19.61 -3.27
N ALA A 383 8.12 -18.79 -2.23
CA ALA A 383 9.33 -18.31 -1.55
C ALA A 383 10.11 -19.46 -0.90
N ALA A 384 9.41 -20.47 -0.36
CA ALA A 384 10.05 -21.69 0.14
C ALA A 384 10.70 -22.52 -0.97
N ILE A 385 10.12 -22.51 -2.17
CA ILE A 385 10.67 -23.25 -3.32
C ILE A 385 11.96 -22.56 -3.78
N GLU A 386 11.94 -21.24 -3.99
CA GLU A 386 13.13 -20.49 -4.39
C GLU A 386 14.24 -20.55 -3.34
N ASN A 387 13.88 -20.50 -2.06
CA ASN A 387 14.84 -20.68 -0.97
C ASN A 387 15.61 -22.01 -1.08
N ILE A 388 14.88 -23.12 -1.26
CA ILE A 388 15.52 -24.44 -1.34
C ILE A 388 16.36 -24.55 -2.62
N LEU A 389 15.87 -24.02 -3.74
CA LEU A 389 16.59 -24.04 -5.01
C LEU A 389 17.88 -23.21 -4.96
N LEU A 390 17.85 -22.00 -4.39
CA LEU A 390 19.07 -21.18 -4.23
C LEU A 390 20.06 -21.85 -3.27
N HIS A 391 19.59 -22.50 -2.21
CA HIS A 391 20.47 -23.26 -1.30
C HIS A 391 21.16 -24.43 -2.01
N ILE A 392 20.45 -25.13 -2.90
CA ILE A 392 21.05 -26.16 -3.75
C ILE A 392 22.14 -25.54 -4.67
N CYS A 393 21.88 -24.37 -5.26
CA CYS A 393 22.87 -23.66 -6.09
C CYS A 393 24.15 -23.36 -5.30
N ASN A 394 23.99 -22.79 -4.10
CA ASN A 394 25.12 -22.48 -3.23
C ASN A 394 25.92 -23.74 -2.88
N ASN A 395 25.25 -24.84 -2.53
CA ASN A 395 25.93 -26.10 -2.18
C ASN A 395 26.73 -26.67 -3.36
N ILE A 396 26.27 -26.47 -4.59
CA ILE A 396 26.99 -26.89 -5.79
C ILE A 396 28.25 -26.05 -5.96
N LEU A 397 28.16 -24.72 -5.83
CA LEU A 397 29.30 -23.81 -5.94
C LEU A 397 30.33 -24.01 -4.81
N MET A 398 29.88 -24.45 -3.63
CA MET A 398 30.76 -24.79 -2.50
C MET A 398 31.33 -26.23 -2.57
N GLY A 399 30.85 -27.09 -3.49
CA GLY A 399 31.23 -28.50 -3.55
C GLY A 399 30.62 -29.40 -2.46
N TYR A 400 29.56 -28.95 -1.77
CA TYR A 400 28.89 -29.68 -0.69
C TYR A 400 27.78 -30.60 -1.20
N HIS A 401 28.16 -31.69 -1.87
CA HIS A 401 27.19 -32.59 -2.51
C HIS A 401 26.30 -33.39 -1.53
N ALA A 402 26.78 -33.67 -0.31
CA ALA A 402 26.05 -34.50 0.66
C ALA A 402 24.77 -33.84 1.19
N THR A 403 24.69 -32.51 1.21
CA THR A 403 23.51 -31.76 1.69
C THR A 403 22.42 -31.62 0.63
N ILE A 404 22.78 -31.82 -0.66
CA ILE A 404 21.86 -31.70 -1.79
C ILE A 404 20.71 -32.70 -1.64
N ASP A 405 20.98 -33.99 -1.37
CA ASP A 405 19.93 -35.02 -1.26
C ASP A 405 18.85 -34.70 -0.19
N SER A 406 19.25 -34.07 0.91
CA SER A 406 18.33 -33.62 1.96
C SER A 406 17.39 -32.51 1.46
N ASP A 407 17.95 -31.51 0.77
CA ASP A 407 17.19 -30.40 0.18
C ASP A 407 16.24 -30.89 -0.91
N MET A 408 16.66 -31.88 -1.69
CA MET A 408 15.81 -32.55 -2.69
C MET A 408 14.61 -33.23 -2.04
N GLY A 409 14.84 -33.94 -0.93
CA GLY A 409 13.77 -34.54 -0.13
C GLY A 409 12.81 -33.48 0.43
N LEU A 410 13.33 -32.34 0.89
CA LEU A 410 12.53 -31.23 1.38
C LEU A 410 11.70 -30.57 0.27
N LEU A 411 12.29 -30.26 -0.88
CA LEU A 411 11.63 -29.66 -2.03
C LEU A 411 10.44 -30.52 -2.49
N LYS A 412 10.61 -31.84 -2.56
CA LYS A 412 9.54 -32.79 -2.89
C LYS A 412 8.35 -32.69 -1.91
N ARG A 413 8.63 -32.59 -0.60
CA ARG A 413 7.58 -32.42 0.43
C ARG A 413 6.88 -31.06 0.28
N THR A 414 7.63 -29.99 0.05
CA THR A 414 7.11 -28.62 -0.12
C THR A 414 6.17 -28.54 -1.33
N LEU A 415 6.58 -29.04 -2.49
CA LEU A 415 5.75 -29.05 -3.71
C LEU A 415 4.43 -29.81 -3.51
N SER A 416 4.47 -30.91 -2.75
CA SER A 416 3.29 -31.74 -2.49
C SER A 416 2.28 -31.05 -1.56
N LYS A 417 2.77 -30.34 -0.53
CA LYS A 417 1.93 -29.60 0.43
C LYS A 417 1.31 -28.34 -0.16
N ARG A 418 2.06 -27.60 -0.99
CA ARG A 418 1.69 -26.26 -1.48
C ARG A 418 0.71 -26.25 -2.67
N ARG A 419 0.22 -27.42 -3.10
CA ARG A 419 -0.77 -27.58 -4.18
C ARG A 419 -0.38 -26.87 -5.49
N VAL A 420 0.92 -26.93 -5.80
CA VAL A 420 1.55 -26.33 -6.99
C VAL A 420 1.09 -26.99 -8.31
N GLY A 421 0.19 -27.99 -8.23
CA GLY A 421 -0.30 -28.80 -9.34
C GLY A 421 0.47 -30.13 -9.46
N LYS A 422 -0.24 -31.24 -9.74
CA LYS A 422 0.36 -32.58 -9.89
C LYS A 422 1.35 -32.62 -11.06
N LYS A 423 1.05 -31.92 -12.16
CA LYS A 423 1.87 -31.82 -13.38
C LYS A 423 3.20 -31.10 -13.12
N VAL A 424 3.14 -29.91 -12.51
CA VAL A 424 4.32 -29.15 -12.07
C VAL A 424 5.18 -29.96 -11.10
N SER A 425 4.54 -30.62 -10.14
CA SER A 425 5.24 -31.50 -9.20
C SER A 425 5.91 -32.69 -9.88
N SER A 426 5.33 -33.27 -10.94
CA SER A 426 5.95 -34.38 -11.68
C SER A 426 7.08 -33.93 -12.60
N GLU A 427 6.95 -32.77 -13.23
CA GLU A 427 7.96 -32.19 -14.13
C GLU A 427 9.18 -31.70 -13.32
N LEU A 428 8.96 -30.97 -12.22
CA LEU A 428 10.02 -30.64 -11.25
C LEU A 428 10.72 -31.90 -10.75
N ARG A 429 9.97 -32.93 -10.34
CA ARG A 429 10.57 -34.21 -9.90
C ARG A 429 11.37 -34.91 -11.01
N GLY A 430 10.93 -34.84 -12.26
CA GLY A 430 11.62 -35.42 -13.41
C GLY A 430 12.93 -34.69 -13.74
N LEU A 431 12.90 -33.36 -13.70
CA LEU A 431 14.04 -32.48 -13.89
C LEU A 431 15.08 -32.62 -12.76
N LEU A 432 14.60 -32.65 -11.53
CA LEU A 432 15.41 -32.86 -10.32
C LEU A 432 16.12 -34.23 -10.29
N LYS A 433 15.49 -35.28 -10.83
CA LYS A 433 16.15 -36.58 -11.03
C LYS A 433 17.26 -36.55 -12.08
N LYS A 434 17.20 -35.64 -13.06
CA LYS A 434 18.26 -35.46 -14.07
C LYS A 434 19.43 -34.66 -13.48
N LEU A 435 19.13 -33.62 -12.69
CA LEU A 435 20.11 -32.85 -11.89
C LEU A 435 20.99 -33.73 -11.01
N ILE A 436 20.39 -34.66 -10.26
CA ILE A 436 21.12 -35.55 -9.35
C ILE A 436 22.05 -36.53 -10.10
N LYS A 437 21.70 -36.91 -11.33
CA LYS A 437 22.47 -37.89 -12.09
C LYS A 437 23.74 -37.31 -12.75
N ASN A 438 23.83 -35.99 -12.90
CA ASN A 438 24.93 -35.29 -13.57
C ASN A 438 25.39 -34.10 -12.72
N SER A 439 26.54 -34.21 -12.05
CA SER A 439 27.09 -33.21 -11.11
C SER A 439 27.93 -32.10 -11.75
N SER A 440 27.95 -31.97 -13.09
CA SER A 440 28.64 -30.84 -13.73
C SER A 440 27.86 -29.54 -13.56
N ILE A 441 28.56 -28.43 -13.33
CA ILE A 441 27.99 -27.08 -13.20
C ILE A 441 27.09 -26.75 -14.41
N GLU A 442 27.52 -27.11 -15.61
CA GLU A 442 26.75 -26.95 -16.86
C GLU A 442 25.41 -27.70 -16.86
N SER A 443 25.34 -28.91 -16.28
CA SER A 443 24.09 -29.66 -16.16
C SER A 443 23.13 -29.00 -15.16
N VAL A 444 23.68 -28.35 -14.14
CA VAL A 444 22.94 -27.61 -13.11
C VAL A 444 22.36 -26.32 -13.70
N GLU A 445 23.15 -25.57 -14.44
CA GLU A 445 22.74 -24.39 -15.20
C GLU A 445 21.57 -24.69 -16.15
N ASN A 446 21.72 -25.72 -16.97
CA ASN A 446 20.68 -26.14 -17.91
C ASN A 446 19.37 -26.52 -17.20
N SER A 447 19.47 -27.13 -16.02
CA SER A 447 18.29 -27.54 -15.27
C SER A 447 17.63 -26.38 -14.54
N ILE A 448 18.39 -25.42 -14.02
CA ILE A 448 17.84 -24.18 -13.45
C ILE A 448 17.21 -23.34 -14.55
N HIS A 449 17.85 -23.21 -15.71
CA HIS A 449 17.27 -22.57 -16.88
C HIS A 449 15.93 -23.22 -17.27
N GLN A 450 15.86 -24.55 -17.26
CA GLN A 450 14.62 -25.28 -17.52
C GLN A 450 13.57 -25.06 -16.40
N ILE A 451 13.95 -24.98 -15.12
CA ILE A 451 13.03 -24.61 -14.02
C ILE A 451 12.49 -23.20 -14.22
N THR A 452 13.34 -22.25 -14.56
CA THR A 452 12.97 -20.86 -14.80
C THR A 452 12.04 -20.75 -16.00
N LYS A 453 12.30 -21.50 -17.07
CA LYS A 453 11.46 -21.52 -18.26
C LYS A 453 10.10 -22.17 -18.02
N ASP A 454 10.07 -23.33 -17.37
CA ASP A 454 8.85 -24.13 -17.23
C ASP A 454 7.95 -23.64 -16.07
N PHE A 455 8.53 -23.04 -15.04
CA PHE A 455 7.83 -22.68 -13.79
C PHE A 455 7.90 -21.19 -13.43
N SER A 456 8.61 -20.37 -14.22
CA SER A 456 8.87 -18.96 -13.91
C SER A 456 9.57 -18.70 -12.57
N LEU A 457 10.19 -19.72 -11.97
CA LEU A 457 10.93 -19.63 -10.70
C LEU A 457 12.41 -19.29 -10.92
N MET A 458 13.09 -18.82 -9.89
CA MET A 458 14.53 -18.52 -9.89
C MET A 458 14.94 -17.46 -10.93
N LYS A 459 14.00 -16.59 -11.36
CA LYS A 459 14.29 -15.52 -12.33
C LYS A 459 15.33 -14.52 -11.83
N LEU A 460 15.50 -14.44 -10.51
CA LEU A 460 16.49 -13.57 -9.87
C LEU A 460 17.87 -14.20 -9.75
N VAL A 461 18.06 -15.46 -10.12
CA VAL A 461 19.32 -16.19 -9.91
C VAL A 461 19.90 -16.54 -11.28
N LYS A 462 21.01 -15.90 -11.63
CA LYS A 462 21.85 -16.34 -12.73
C LYS A 462 23.03 -17.09 -12.14
N ILE A 463 23.20 -18.35 -12.54
CA ILE A 463 24.42 -19.08 -12.20
C ILE A 463 25.56 -18.42 -12.96
N LEU A 464 26.49 -17.84 -12.19
CA LEU A 464 27.69 -17.24 -12.72
C LEU A 464 28.69 -18.38 -12.96
N PRO A 465 29.17 -18.60 -14.20
CA PRO A 465 30.31 -19.48 -14.40
C PRO A 465 31.51 -18.89 -13.66
N ASP A 466 32.35 -19.75 -13.08
CA ASP A 466 33.51 -19.37 -12.28
C ASP A 466 34.28 -18.19 -12.92
N GLY A 467 34.40 -17.10 -12.16
CA GLY A 467 35.19 -15.92 -12.52
C GLY A 467 36.67 -16.12 -12.26
#